data_AF-A0A523MFB0-F1
#
_entry.id   AF-A0A523MFB0-F1
#
_cell.length_a   1.000
_cell.length_b   1.000
_cell.length_c   1.000
_cell.angle_alpha   90.00
_cell.angle_beta   90.00
_cell.angle_gamma   90.00
#
_symmetry.space_group_name_H-M   'P 1'
#
loop_
_entity.id
_entity.type
_entity.pdbx_description
1 polymer ?
#
loop_
_entity_poly.entity_id
_entity_poly.type
_entity_poly.pdbx_seq_one_letter_code
_entity_poly.pdbx_strand_id
1 'polypeptide(L)'
;MKVRMVLTLIIGLVLANLAVAAQAASDPNEARMIAIMEKMDAASMRLVALENALLSNQAEIGEAVGMLLASKAGLSENLVAGREAEFGRAVTNIVRTFQMSMPYEHRANDALVKRDLEWLQFLKDKGLMEDAVRHDIAIKAPLFSRRAEWIAKTGDYSLALSSMTDASCFRDMVVAHGFQRTALQMTYLSPYQEVLAAGTKRGMFTLTEREIHEQFTIPTLQGYGKALGVVVDVSPWDDEDRLITISIVPPDLAAEPLQTAVQTRE
;
A
#
# COMPACT_ATOMS: atom_id res chain seq x y z
N MET A 1 -56.78 -20.03 -42.76
CA MET A 1 -55.55 -20.81 -42.43
C MET A 1 -54.41 -19.96 -41.87
N LYS A 2 -54.05 -18.82 -42.48
CA LYS A 2 -52.89 -17.99 -42.06
C LYS A 2 -52.96 -17.40 -40.64
N VAL A 3 -54.13 -16.97 -40.17
CA VAL A 3 -54.30 -16.38 -38.82
C VAL A 3 -54.06 -17.39 -37.70
N ARG A 4 -54.48 -18.65 -37.89
CA ARG A 4 -54.32 -19.72 -36.90
C ARG A 4 -52.84 -20.07 -36.70
N MET A 5 -52.04 -20.03 -37.77
CA MET A 5 -50.61 -20.33 -37.75
C MET A 5 -49.79 -19.25 -37.03
N VAL A 6 -50.15 -17.97 -37.23
CA VAL A 6 -49.49 -16.83 -36.54
C VAL A 6 -49.81 -16.85 -35.05
N LEU A 7 -51.04 -17.16 -34.66
CA LEU A 7 -51.42 -17.23 -33.25
C LEU A 7 -50.70 -18.38 -32.52
N THR A 8 -50.56 -19.55 -33.16
CA THR A 8 -49.79 -20.67 -32.60
C THR A 8 -48.31 -20.34 -32.44
N LEU A 9 -47.71 -19.58 -33.38
CA LEU A 9 -46.31 -19.17 -33.29
C LEU A 9 -46.08 -18.16 -32.15
N ILE A 10 -46.99 -17.19 -31.98
CA ILE A 10 -46.91 -16.20 -30.90
C ILE A 10 -47.09 -16.87 -29.53
N ILE A 11 -48.08 -17.76 -29.39
CA ILE A 11 -48.29 -18.50 -28.15
C ILE A 11 -47.08 -19.39 -27.84
N GLY A 12 -46.51 -20.07 -28.85
CA GLY A 12 -45.29 -20.85 -28.69
C GLY A 12 -44.09 -20.02 -28.23
N LEU A 13 -43.92 -18.82 -28.78
CA LEU A 13 -42.83 -17.90 -28.40
C LEU A 13 -43.00 -17.35 -26.97
N VAL A 14 -44.24 -17.02 -26.58
CA VAL A 14 -44.57 -16.57 -25.22
C VAL A 14 -44.37 -17.70 -24.21
N LEU A 15 -44.78 -18.92 -24.53
CA LEU A 15 -44.58 -20.09 -23.68
C LEU A 15 -43.10 -20.48 -23.56
N ALA A 16 -42.31 -20.37 -24.63
CA ALA A 16 -40.87 -20.59 -24.58
C ALA A 16 -40.16 -19.57 -23.68
N ASN A 17 -40.53 -18.28 -23.78
CA ASN A 17 -39.99 -17.24 -22.91
C ASN A 17 -40.41 -17.41 -21.43
N LEU A 18 -41.65 -17.85 -21.18
CA LEU A 18 -42.12 -18.18 -19.82
C LEU A 18 -41.41 -19.41 -19.25
N ALA A 19 -41.10 -20.41 -20.08
CA ALA A 19 -40.34 -21.59 -19.67
C ALA A 19 -38.88 -21.25 -19.33
N VAL A 20 -38.22 -20.39 -20.13
CA VAL A 20 -36.86 -19.90 -19.84
C VAL A 20 -36.84 -19.07 -18.55
N ALA A 21 -37.84 -18.19 -18.35
CA ALA A 21 -37.98 -17.42 -17.11
C ALA A 21 -38.27 -18.30 -15.89
N ALA A 22 -39.03 -19.39 -16.06
CA ALA A 22 -39.30 -20.37 -14.99
C ALA A 22 -38.09 -21.27 -14.70
N GLN A 23 -37.26 -21.57 -15.70
CA GLN A 23 -36.02 -22.35 -15.54
C GLN A 23 -34.95 -21.55 -14.78
N ALA A 24 -34.80 -20.25 -15.08
CA ALA A 24 -33.92 -19.33 -14.34
C ALA A 24 -34.37 -19.09 -12.88
N ALA A 25 -35.65 -19.33 -12.58
CA ALA A 25 -36.21 -19.29 -11.23
C ALA A 25 -36.02 -20.61 -10.43
N SER A 26 -35.42 -21.65 -11.03
CA SER A 26 -35.40 -23.01 -10.44
C SER A 26 -34.11 -23.41 -9.74
N ASP A 27 -33.01 -22.64 -9.87
CA ASP A 27 -31.79 -22.83 -9.08
C ASP A 27 -31.65 -21.71 -8.03
N PRO A 28 -31.85 -22.01 -6.73
CA PRO A 28 -31.63 -21.05 -5.65
C PRO A 28 -30.23 -20.41 -5.64
N ASN A 29 -29.22 -21.08 -6.21
CA ASN A 29 -27.88 -20.52 -6.34
C ASN A 29 -27.82 -19.47 -7.46
N GLU A 30 -28.48 -19.71 -8.60
CA GLU A 30 -28.53 -18.76 -9.71
C GLU A 30 -29.29 -17.48 -9.31
N ALA A 31 -30.45 -17.62 -8.67
CA ALA A 31 -31.20 -16.48 -8.14
C ALA A 31 -30.40 -15.69 -7.09
N ARG A 32 -29.64 -16.38 -6.24
CA ARG A 32 -28.73 -15.73 -5.27
C ARG A 32 -27.60 -14.98 -5.95
N MET A 33 -27.01 -15.54 -7.01
CA MET A 33 -25.93 -14.89 -7.75
C MET A 33 -26.42 -13.63 -8.49
N ILE A 34 -27.59 -13.70 -9.14
CA ILE A 34 -28.23 -12.54 -9.77
C ILE A 34 -28.47 -11.43 -8.74
N ALA A 35 -29.05 -11.76 -7.58
CA ALA A 35 -29.29 -10.78 -6.52
C ALA A 35 -27.99 -10.17 -5.94
N ILE A 36 -26.87 -10.91 -5.93
CA ILE A 36 -25.56 -10.37 -5.54
C ILE A 36 -25.06 -9.40 -6.62
N MET A 37 -25.15 -9.77 -7.90
CA MET A 37 -24.72 -8.91 -9.01
C MET A 37 -25.51 -7.61 -9.07
N GLU A 38 -26.84 -7.67 -8.95
CA GLU A 38 -27.68 -6.46 -8.93
C GLU A 38 -27.32 -5.51 -7.78
N LYS A 39 -27.03 -6.06 -6.60
CA LYS A 39 -26.56 -5.25 -5.46
C LYS A 39 -25.19 -4.63 -5.71
N MET A 40 -24.28 -5.36 -6.34
CA MET A 40 -22.96 -4.85 -6.71
C MET A 40 -23.07 -3.74 -7.76
N ASP A 41 -23.95 -3.89 -8.75
CA ASP A 41 -24.18 -2.88 -9.79
C ASP A 41 -24.80 -1.61 -9.20
N ALA A 42 -25.80 -1.74 -8.34
CA ALA A 42 -26.41 -0.59 -7.65
C ALA A 42 -25.38 0.15 -6.77
N ALA A 43 -24.52 -0.59 -6.06
CA ALA A 43 -23.43 -0.02 -5.29
C ALA A 43 -22.42 0.72 -6.20
N SER A 44 -22.03 0.10 -7.31
CA SER A 44 -21.13 0.69 -8.31
C SER A 44 -21.68 1.99 -8.88
N MET A 45 -22.96 2.01 -9.29
CA MET A 45 -23.61 3.22 -9.81
C MET A 45 -23.62 4.36 -8.78
N ARG A 46 -23.88 4.04 -7.51
CA ARG A 46 -23.82 5.03 -6.42
C ARG A 46 -22.40 5.59 -6.25
N LEU A 47 -21.37 4.75 -6.33
CA LEU A 47 -19.97 5.18 -6.24
C LEU A 47 -19.62 6.13 -7.39
N VAL A 48 -20.01 5.80 -8.62
CA VAL A 48 -19.76 6.65 -9.79
C VAL A 48 -20.47 8.00 -9.66
N ALA A 49 -21.73 8.01 -9.21
CA ALA A 49 -22.46 9.26 -8.99
C ALA A 49 -21.77 10.15 -7.93
N LEU A 50 -21.31 9.56 -6.83
CA LEU A 50 -20.55 10.27 -5.78
C LEU A 50 -19.23 10.80 -6.32
N GLU A 51 -18.46 9.97 -7.03
CA GLU A 51 -17.17 10.36 -7.62
C GLU A 51 -17.34 11.54 -8.58
N ASN A 52 -18.32 11.51 -9.48
CA ASN A 52 -18.61 12.61 -10.39
C ASN A 52 -18.98 13.90 -9.66
N ALA A 53 -19.78 13.80 -8.60
CA ALA A 53 -20.17 14.95 -7.79
C ALA A 53 -18.96 15.58 -7.08
N LEU A 54 -18.06 14.77 -6.52
CA LEU A 54 -16.84 15.26 -5.87
C LEU A 54 -15.84 15.84 -6.87
N LEU A 55 -15.60 15.18 -8.01
CA LEU A 55 -14.69 15.65 -9.05
C LEU A 55 -15.12 17.00 -9.64
N SER A 56 -16.43 17.23 -9.78
CA SER A 56 -16.97 18.50 -10.24
C SER A 56 -16.69 19.67 -9.29
N ASN A 57 -16.37 19.39 -8.02
CA ASN A 57 -16.09 20.36 -6.97
C ASN A 57 -14.66 20.25 -6.43
N GLN A 58 -13.73 19.63 -7.17
CA GLN A 58 -12.38 19.31 -6.71
C GLN A 58 -11.59 20.52 -6.17
N ALA A 59 -11.73 21.71 -6.74
CA ALA A 59 -10.99 22.89 -6.27
C ALA A 59 -11.51 23.38 -4.91
N GLU A 60 -12.83 23.49 -4.77
CA GLU A 60 -13.49 23.88 -3.52
C GLU A 60 -13.21 22.87 -2.39
N ILE A 61 -13.28 21.57 -2.70
CA ILE A 61 -12.92 20.51 -1.75
C ILE A 61 -11.46 20.65 -1.33
N GLY A 62 -10.55 20.85 -2.29
CA GLY A 62 -9.13 20.98 -2.01
C GLY A 62 -8.81 22.16 -1.10
N GLU A 63 -9.41 23.33 -1.38
CA GLU A 63 -9.28 24.52 -0.55
C GLU A 63 -9.85 24.28 0.87
N ALA A 64 -11.07 23.77 0.97
CA ALA A 64 -11.74 23.55 2.25
C ALA A 64 -10.96 22.57 3.15
N VAL A 65 -10.51 21.44 2.59
CA VAL A 65 -9.72 20.45 3.32
C VAL A 65 -8.33 21.00 3.64
N GLY A 66 -7.69 21.69 2.70
CA GLY A 66 -6.39 22.32 2.92
C GLY A 66 -6.39 23.33 4.07
N MET A 67 -7.42 24.18 4.13
CA MET A 67 -7.62 25.15 5.21
C MET A 67 -7.96 24.47 6.55
N LEU A 68 -8.76 23.40 6.53
CA LEU A 68 -9.04 22.62 7.73
C LEU A 68 -7.75 22.02 8.31
N LEU A 69 -6.91 21.41 7.47
CA LEU A 69 -5.63 20.84 7.88
C LEU A 69 -4.67 21.91 8.40
N ALA A 70 -4.60 23.06 7.73
CA ALA A 70 -3.82 24.21 8.20
C ALA A 70 -4.24 24.63 9.61
N SER A 71 -5.54 24.82 9.83
CA SER A 71 -6.09 25.19 11.14
C SER A 71 -5.75 24.18 12.22
N LYS A 72 -5.83 22.87 11.93
CA LYS A 72 -5.46 21.80 12.87
C LYS A 72 -3.96 21.76 13.17
N ALA A 73 -3.13 22.23 12.25
CA ALA A 73 -1.69 22.38 12.44
C ALA A 73 -1.30 23.73 13.08
N GLY A 74 -2.25 24.61 13.40
CA GLY A 74 -1.97 25.94 13.93
C GLY A 74 -1.45 26.94 12.89
N LEU A 75 -1.72 26.67 11.61
CA LEU A 75 -1.33 27.48 10.46
C LEU A 75 -2.54 28.23 9.90
N SER A 76 -2.29 29.41 9.33
CA SER A 76 -3.33 30.27 8.73
C SER A 76 -3.41 30.17 7.21
N GLU A 77 -2.39 29.60 6.57
CA GLU A 77 -2.29 29.54 5.10
C GLU A 77 -2.77 28.18 4.58
N ASN A 78 -3.41 28.18 3.40
CA ASN A 78 -3.82 26.95 2.74
C ASN A 78 -2.60 26.09 2.40
N LEU A 79 -2.51 24.90 3.01
CA LEU A 79 -1.40 23.95 2.82
C LEU A 79 -1.24 23.47 1.36
N VAL A 80 -2.28 23.60 0.53
CA VAL A 80 -2.28 23.17 -0.86
C VAL A 80 -2.53 24.33 -1.83
N ALA A 81 -2.19 25.55 -1.43
CA ALA A 81 -2.35 26.74 -2.26
C ALA A 81 -1.77 26.54 -3.68
N GLY A 82 -2.56 26.83 -4.71
CA GLY A 82 -2.21 26.64 -6.12
C GLY A 82 -2.26 25.19 -6.62
N ARG A 83 -2.65 24.23 -5.76
CA ARG A 83 -2.83 22.80 -6.08
C ARG A 83 -4.17 22.27 -5.59
N GLU A 84 -5.14 23.14 -5.32
CA GLU A 84 -6.42 22.80 -4.70
C GLU A 84 -7.17 21.77 -5.52
N ALA A 85 -7.31 22.00 -6.83
CA ALA A 85 -7.99 21.06 -7.72
C ALA A 85 -7.31 19.68 -7.77
N GLU A 86 -5.97 19.64 -7.69
CA GLU A 86 -5.23 18.38 -7.67
C GLU A 86 -5.41 17.64 -6.35
N PHE A 87 -5.31 18.35 -5.23
CA PHE A 87 -5.51 17.78 -3.92
C PHE A 87 -6.96 17.29 -3.72
N GLY A 88 -7.96 18.04 -4.19
CA GLY A 88 -9.36 17.60 -4.10
C GLY A 88 -9.66 16.35 -4.94
N ARG A 89 -8.98 16.15 -6.08
CA ARG A 89 -9.03 14.85 -6.80
C ARG A 89 -8.45 13.71 -5.97
N ALA A 90 -7.32 13.94 -5.32
CA ALA A 90 -6.70 12.94 -4.45
C ALA A 90 -7.61 12.58 -3.27
N VAL A 91 -8.22 13.57 -2.62
CA VAL A 91 -9.23 13.36 -1.56
C VAL A 91 -10.41 12.56 -2.10
N THR A 92 -10.90 12.86 -3.30
CA THR A 92 -11.99 12.11 -3.94
C THR A 92 -11.63 10.64 -4.16
N ASN A 93 -10.42 10.38 -4.65
CA ASN A 93 -9.92 9.01 -4.82
C ASN A 93 -9.84 8.26 -3.49
N ILE A 94 -9.36 8.92 -2.43
CA ILE A 94 -9.33 8.35 -1.08
C ILE A 94 -10.76 8.01 -0.61
N VAL A 95 -11.71 8.95 -0.72
CA VAL A 95 -13.11 8.71 -0.35
C VAL A 95 -13.65 7.48 -1.07
N ARG A 96 -13.42 7.38 -2.39
CA ARG A 96 -13.83 6.21 -3.18
C ARG A 96 -13.24 4.91 -2.64
N THR A 97 -11.94 4.88 -2.33
CA THR A 97 -11.29 3.70 -1.72
C THR A 97 -11.96 3.28 -0.42
N PHE A 98 -12.26 4.23 0.48
CA PHE A 98 -12.94 3.93 1.75
C PHE A 98 -14.40 3.51 1.60
N GLN A 99 -15.06 3.84 0.47
CA GLN A 99 -16.40 3.32 0.19
C GLN A 99 -16.38 1.86 -0.32
N MET A 100 -15.22 1.34 -0.72
CA MET A 100 -15.05 -0.05 -1.15
C MET A 100 -14.76 -0.95 0.05
N SER A 101 -15.81 -1.59 0.59
CA SER A 101 -15.71 -2.55 1.71
C SER A 101 -15.67 -4.02 1.28
N MET A 102 -15.82 -4.28 -0.01
CA MET A 102 -15.77 -5.63 -0.58
C MET A 102 -14.65 -5.73 -1.62
N PRO A 103 -13.91 -6.86 -1.65
CA PRO A 103 -14.09 -8.03 -0.80
C PRO A 103 -13.46 -7.92 0.61
N TYR A 104 -12.81 -6.80 0.91
CA TYR A 104 -12.33 -6.43 2.23
C TYR A 104 -12.29 -4.89 2.33
N GLU A 105 -12.08 -4.36 3.53
CA GLU A 105 -11.95 -2.93 3.76
C GLU A 105 -10.59 -2.43 3.24
N HIS A 106 -10.62 -1.56 2.22
CA HIS A 106 -9.40 -1.02 1.63
C HIS A 106 -8.84 0.14 2.47
N ARG A 107 -7.52 0.26 2.50
CA ARG A 107 -6.81 1.42 3.05
C ARG A 107 -6.39 2.37 1.93
N ALA A 108 -6.07 3.61 2.29
CA ALA A 108 -5.70 4.65 1.33
C ALA A 108 -4.53 4.27 0.40
N ASN A 109 -3.60 3.44 0.89
CA ASN A 109 -2.40 3.00 0.18
C ASN A 109 -2.52 1.60 -0.45
N ASP A 110 -3.69 0.94 -0.38
CA ASP A 110 -3.86 -0.43 -0.86
C ASP A 110 -3.43 -0.65 -2.31
N ALA A 111 -3.72 0.32 -3.19
CA ALA A 111 -3.35 0.21 -4.60
C ALA A 111 -1.81 0.16 -4.77
N LEU A 112 -1.09 0.94 -3.97
CA LEU A 112 0.38 0.95 -3.96
C LEU A 112 0.92 -0.36 -3.36
N VAL A 113 0.44 -0.75 -2.17
CA VAL A 113 0.82 -1.98 -1.47
C VAL A 113 0.59 -3.20 -2.35
N LYS A 114 -0.58 -3.29 -3.00
CA LYS A 114 -0.91 -4.40 -3.89
C LYS A 114 0.03 -4.46 -5.09
N ARG A 115 0.33 -3.31 -5.70
CA ARG A 115 1.24 -3.28 -6.84
C ARG A 115 2.65 -3.73 -6.46
N ASP A 116 3.11 -3.33 -5.28
CA ASP A 116 4.41 -3.73 -4.74
C ASP A 116 4.45 -5.24 -4.45
N LEU A 117 3.40 -5.79 -3.83
CA LEU A 117 3.26 -7.23 -3.59
C LEU A 117 3.24 -8.06 -4.88
N GLU A 118 2.56 -7.59 -5.93
CA GLU A 118 2.58 -8.25 -7.24
C GLU A 118 4.00 -8.31 -7.83
N TRP A 119 4.77 -7.24 -7.66
CA TRP A 119 6.16 -7.21 -8.11
C TRP A 119 7.06 -8.11 -7.26
N LEU A 120 6.96 -8.04 -5.93
CA LEU A 120 7.71 -8.91 -5.01
C LEU A 120 7.38 -10.40 -5.21
N GLN A 121 6.11 -10.74 -5.43
CA GLN A 121 5.70 -12.10 -5.76
C GLN A 121 6.33 -12.56 -7.08
N PHE A 122 6.33 -11.72 -8.11
CA PHE A 122 7.01 -12.03 -9.37
C PHE A 122 8.52 -12.29 -9.15
N LEU A 123 9.19 -11.47 -8.34
CA LEU A 123 10.60 -11.67 -8.02
C LEU A 123 10.83 -13.00 -7.29
N LYS A 124 9.97 -13.34 -6.31
CA LYS A 124 10.00 -14.61 -5.61
C LYS A 124 9.85 -15.78 -6.60
N ASP A 125 8.81 -15.73 -7.45
CA ASP A 125 8.51 -16.81 -8.41
C ASP A 125 9.63 -17.01 -9.45
N LYS A 126 10.43 -15.98 -9.71
CA LYS A 126 11.56 -16.02 -10.65
C LYS A 126 12.93 -16.18 -9.99
N GLY A 127 13.01 -16.19 -8.66
CA GLY A 127 14.28 -16.22 -7.94
C GLY A 127 15.15 -14.97 -8.18
N LEU A 128 14.52 -13.81 -8.41
CA LEU A 128 15.19 -12.55 -8.76
C LEU A 128 15.30 -11.57 -7.59
N MET A 129 14.98 -12.00 -6.37
CA MET A 129 14.93 -11.10 -5.19
C MET A 129 16.29 -10.42 -4.92
N GLU A 130 17.38 -11.19 -4.91
CA GLU A 130 18.71 -10.65 -4.67
C GLU A 130 19.14 -9.67 -5.78
N ASP A 131 18.85 -10.01 -7.05
CA ASP A 131 19.15 -9.17 -8.20
C ASP A 131 18.40 -7.84 -8.13
N ALA A 132 17.12 -7.87 -7.72
CA ALA A 132 16.31 -6.68 -7.52
C ALA A 132 16.87 -5.79 -6.40
N VAL A 133 17.27 -6.38 -5.27
CA VAL A 133 17.91 -5.64 -4.17
C VAL A 133 19.20 -4.96 -4.64
N ARG A 134 20.10 -5.69 -5.32
CA ARG A 134 21.35 -5.11 -5.84
C ARG A 134 21.08 -3.99 -6.85
N HIS A 135 20.12 -4.20 -7.75
CA HIS A 135 19.73 -3.18 -8.72
C HIS A 135 19.18 -1.92 -8.05
N ASP A 136 18.28 -2.09 -7.08
CA ASP A 136 17.65 -1.00 -6.36
C ASP A 136 18.67 -0.14 -5.58
N ILE A 137 19.62 -0.78 -4.91
CA ILE A 137 20.75 -0.09 -4.26
C ILE A 137 21.58 0.68 -5.30
N ALA A 138 21.89 0.05 -6.44
CA ALA A 138 22.73 0.66 -7.46
C ALA A 138 22.09 1.91 -8.09
N ILE A 139 20.79 1.90 -8.37
CA ILE A 139 20.09 3.05 -8.96
C ILE A 139 19.91 4.19 -7.96
N LYS A 140 19.84 3.90 -6.65
CA LYS A 140 19.70 4.91 -5.59
C LYS A 140 21.03 5.42 -5.05
N ALA A 141 22.13 4.70 -5.24
CA ALA A 141 23.46 5.10 -4.77
C ALA A 141 23.86 6.55 -5.15
N PRO A 142 23.56 7.08 -6.37
CA PRO A 142 23.85 8.47 -6.70
C PRO A 142 23.06 9.49 -5.87
N LEU A 143 21.86 9.14 -5.39
CA LEU A 143 21.09 10.00 -4.49
C LEU A 143 21.72 10.03 -3.08
N PHE A 144 22.30 8.91 -2.66
CA PHE A 144 22.93 8.77 -1.36
C PHE A 144 24.35 9.35 -1.29
N SER A 145 25.10 9.39 -2.39
CA SER A 145 26.49 9.89 -2.38
C SER A 145 26.60 11.32 -1.85
N ARG A 146 25.71 12.23 -2.28
CA ARG A 146 25.68 13.61 -1.79
C ARG A 146 25.35 13.70 -0.30
N ARG A 147 24.47 12.81 0.19
CA ARG A 147 24.09 12.74 1.60
C ARG A 147 25.23 12.17 2.45
N ALA A 148 25.93 11.16 1.94
CA ALA A 148 27.12 10.60 2.57
C ALA A 148 28.21 11.66 2.77
N GLU A 149 28.46 12.50 1.76
CA GLU A 149 29.41 13.63 1.89
C GLU A 149 29.01 14.60 3.00
N TRP A 150 27.71 14.88 3.17
CA TRP A 150 27.23 15.76 4.22
C TRP A 150 27.40 15.13 5.59
N ILE A 151 27.00 13.85 5.75
CA ILE A 151 27.20 13.09 6.99
C ILE A 151 28.68 13.11 7.40
N ALA A 152 29.60 12.83 6.46
CA ALA A 152 31.03 12.81 6.75
C ALA A 152 31.59 14.17 7.17
N LYS A 153 31.04 15.27 6.62
CA LYS A 153 31.48 16.64 6.93
C LYS A 153 30.91 17.17 8.24
N THR A 154 29.67 16.83 8.57
CA THR A 154 28.96 17.40 9.72
C THR A 154 28.95 16.49 10.94
N GLY A 155 29.12 15.18 10.76
CA GLY A 155 28.87 14.17 11.79
C GLY A 155 27.38 13.96 12.08
N ASP A 156 26.47 14.54 11.28
CA ASP A 156 25.02 14.43 11.51
C ASP A 156 24.46 13.15 10.89
N TYR A 157 24.42 12.08 11.68
CA TYR A 157 23.88 10.78 11.27
C TYR A 157 22.36 10.75 11.06
N SER A 158 21.61 11.77 11.53
CA SER A 158 20.16 11.85 11.28
C SER A 158 19.83 12.04 9.78
N LEU A 159 20.81 12.55 9.02
CA LEU A 159 20.73 12.65 7.57
C LEU A 159 20.63 11.28 6.89
N ALA A 160 21.16 10.22 7.51
CA ALA A 160 21.05 8.87 6.95
C ALA A 160 19.61 8.35 7.05
N LEU A 161 18.99 8.43 8.24
CA LEU A 161 17.62 7.99 8.44
C LEU A 161 16.63 8.79 7.58
N SER A 162 16.79 10.12 7.52
CA SER A 162 15.95 10.97 6.69
C SER A 162 16.07 10.64 5.20
N SER A 163 17.27 10.34 4.72
CA SER A 163 17.49 9.98 3.30
C SER A 163 16.74 8.72 2.88
N MET A 164 16.51 7.78 3.81
CA MET A 164 15.78 6.54 3.55
C MET A 164 14.27 6.67 3.80
N THR A 165 13.85 7.50 4.77
CA THR A 165 12.47 7.48 5.29
C THR A 165 11.65 8.73 5.02
N ASP A 166 12.25 9.88 4.66
CA ASP A 166 11.51 11.12 4.44
C ASP A 166 10.95 11.30 3.03
N ALA A 167 11.31 10.42 2.10
CA ALA A 167 10.72 10.39 0.78
C ALA A 167 9.21 10.11 0.87
N SER A 168 8.41 10.85 0.10
CA SER A 168 6.95 10.69 0.08
C SER A 168 6.53 9.26 -0.28
N CYS A 169 7.25 8.58 -1.18
CA CYS A 169 6.97 7.20 -1.56
C CYS A 169 7.12 6.20 -0.40
N PHE A 170 8.11 6.38 0.48
CA PHE A 170 8.22 5.56 1.68
C PHE A 170 7.13 5.92 2.68
N ARG A 171 6.85 7.22 2.86
CA ARG A 171 5.79 7.69 3.77
C ARG A 171 4.41 7.18 3.33
N ASP A 172 4.10 7.13 2.05
CA ASP A 172 2.83 6.59 1.53
C ASP A 172 2.64 5.10 1.85
N MET A 173 3.74 4.33 1.99
CA MET A 173 3.66 2.93 2.43
C MET A 173 3.30 2.80 3.90
N VAL A 174 3.80 3.68 4.76
CA VAL A 174 3.73 3.49 6.23
C VAL A 174 2.71 4.39 6.94
N VAL A 175 2.33 5.53 6.34
CA VAL A 175 1.49 6.55 6.98
C VAL A 175 0.10 6.02 7.34
N ALA A 176 -0.44 5.09 6.54
CA ALA A 176 -1.77 4.51 6.78
C ALA A 176 -1.88 3.78 8.13
N HIS A 177 -0.76 3.33 8.70
CA HIS A 177 -0.70 2.66 10.00
C HIS A 177 0.00 3.50 11.08
N GLY A 178 0.53 4.66 10.70
CA GLY A 178 1.34 5.51 11.56
C GLY A 178 2.77 4.98 11.77
N PHE A 179 3.60 5.81 12.37
CA PHE A 179 4.97 5.48 12.72
C PHE A 179 5.46 6.33 13.89
N GLN A 180 6.52 5.85 14.54
CA GLN A 180 7.25 6.57 15.57
C GLN A 180 8.66 6.86 15.08
N ARG A 181 9.21 8.02 15.43
CA ARG A 181 10.53 8.43 14.96
C ARG A 181 11.29 9.28 15.97
N THR A 182 12.59 9.06 16.04
CA THR A 182 13.61 9.93 16.62
C THR A 182 14.61 10.35 15.54
N ALA A 183 15.68 11.07 15.92
CA ALA A 183 16.72 11.47 14.96
C ALA A 183 17.40 10.26 14.28
N LEU A 184 17.57 9.14 15.01
CA LEU A 184 18.35 7.98 14.57
C LEU A 184 17.55 6.69 14.51
N GLN A 185 16.26 6.70 14.86
CA GLN A 185 15.42 5.52 14.81
C GLN A 185 14.04 5.82 14.23
N MET A 186 13.47 4.87 13.51
CA MET A 186 12.08 4.87 13.09
C MET A 186 11.46 3.48 13.26
N THR A 187 10.27 3.42 13.84
CA THR A 187 9.47 2.20 13.96
C THR A 187 8.14 2.36 13.25
N TYR A 188 7.76 1.38 12.43
CA TYR A 188 6.50 1.35 11.71
C TYR A 188 5.93 -0.06 11.62
N LEU A 189 4.61 -0.16 11.45
CA LEU A 189 3.95 -1.45 11.20
C LEU A 189 4.13 -1.86 9.74
N SER A 190 4.44 -3.13 9.49
CA SER A 190 4.48 -3.66 8.13
C SER A 190 3.15 -3.41 7.38
N PRO A 191 3.20 -2.90 6.14
CA PRO A 191 2.00 -2.43 5.43
C PRO A 191 1.28 -3.52 4.62
N TYR A 192 1.74 -4.77 4.65
CA TYR A 192 1.32 -5.78 3.66
C TYR A 192 0.20 -6.72 4.14
N GLN A 193 0.03 -6.90 5.45
CA GLN A 193 -0.86 -7.92 6.02
C GLN A 193 -2.27 -7.94 5.45
N GLU A 194 -2.95 -6.81 5.35
CA GLU A 194 -4.34 -6.76 4.89
C GLU A 194 -4.47 -7.25 3.45
N VAL A 195 -3.59 -6.76 2.58
CA VAL A 195 -3.59 -7.12 1.15
C VAL A 195 -3.11 -8.55 0.96
N LEU A 196 -2.10 -9.02 1.71
CA LEU A 196 -1.65 -10.40 1.69
C LEU A 196 -2.75 -11.35 2.17
N ALA A 197 -3.40 -11.06 3.31
CA ALA A 197 -4.47 -11.89 3.84
C ALA A 197 -5.66 -12.01 2.87
N ALA A 198 -5.99 -10.92 2.17
CA ALA A 198 -7.02 -10.94 1.13
C ALA A 198 -6.57 -11.66 -0.16
N GLY A 199 -5.32 -11.45 -0.60
CA GLY A 199 -4.76 -12.00 -1.83
C GLY A 199 -4.43 -13.49 -1.75
N THR A 200 -3.87 -13.96 -0.63
CA THR A 200 -3.54 -15.37 -0.39
C THR A 200 -4.78 -16.26 -0.44
N LYS A 201 -5.91 -15.81 0.15
CA LYS A 201 -7.20 -16.52 0.05
C LYS A 201 -7.71 -16.69 -1.39
N ARG A 202 -7.18 -15.90 -2.32
CA ARG A 202 -7.52 -15.89 -3.75
C ARG A 202 -6.42 -16.52 -4.62
N GLY A 203 -5.37 -17.07 -4.01
CA GLY A 203 -4.23 -17.64 -4.73
C GLY A 203 -3.37 -16.60 -5.45
N MET A 204 -3.46 -15.33 -5.08
CA MET A 204 -2.64 -14.27 -5.69
C MET A 204 -1.20 -14.28 -5.18
N PHE A 205 -1.01 -14.62 -3.91
CA PHE A 205 0.27 -14.54 -3.23
C PHE A 205 0.58 -15.83 -2.48
N THR A 206 1.85 -16.22 -2.53
CA THR A 206 2.48 -17.23 -1.65
C THR A 206 3.61 -16.61 -0.81
N LEU A 207 3.96 -15.36 -1.08
CA LEU A 207 4.85 -14.50 -0.31
C LEU A 207 4.30 -14.21 1.10
N THR A 208 5.18 -14.21 2.09
CA THR A 208 4.90 -13.82 3.48
C THR A 208 5.60 -12.50 3.83
N GLU A 209 5.09 -11.77 4.82
CA GLU A 209 5.76 -10.54 5.28
C GLU A 209 7.16 -10.81 5.82
N ARG A 210 7.37 -11.95 6.50
CA ARG A 210 8.70 -12.41 6.91
C ARG A 210 9.67 -12.49 5.74
N GLU A 211 9.27 -13.13 4.64
CA GLU A 211 10.12 -13.23 3.44
C GLU A 211 10.38 -11.86 2.82
N ILE A 212 9.40 -10.95 2.77
CA ILE A 212 9.61 -9.58 2.31
C ILE A 212 10.67 -8.91 3.19
N HIS A 213 10.50 -9.01 4.50
CA HIS A 213 11.38 -8.35 5.47
C HIS A 213 12.80 -8.86 5.36
N GLU A 214 12.98 -10.18 5.42
CA GLU A 214 14.29 -10.83 5.48
C GLU A 214 15.02 -10.82 4.13
N GLN A 215 14.30 -10.97 3.01
CA GLN A 215 14.91 -11.11 1.69
C GLN A 215 14.96 -9.80 0.89
N PHE A 216 14.13 -8.82 1.23
CA PHE A 216 14.06 -7.54 0.51
C PHE A 216 14.34 -6.35 1.42
N THR A 217 13.56 -6.13 2.49
CA THR A 217 13.64 -4.91 3.32
C THR A 217 14.97 -4.76 4.03
N ILE A 218 15.42 -5.76 4.79
CA ILE A 218 16.70 -5.74 5.51
C ILE A 218 17.88 -5.50 4.55
N PRO A 219 18.10 -6.35 3.51
CA PRO A 219 19.28 -6.20 2.68
C PRO A 219 19.27 -4.90 1.86
N THR A 220 18.09 -4.40 1.48
CA THR A 220 17.95 -3.11 0.79
C THR A 220 18.36 -1.96 1.70
N LEU A 221 17.81 -1.87 2.92
CA LEU A 221 18.11 -0.80 3.87
C LEU A 221 19.57 -0.82 4.33
N GLN A 222 20.13 -2.01 4.56
CA GLN A 222 21.56 -2.16 4.87
C GLN A 222 22.44 -1.75 3.68
N GLY A 223 22.01 -2.06 2.45
CA GLY A 223 22.65 -1.59 1.24
C GLY A 223 22.66 -0.07 1.10
N TYR A 224 21.55 0.58 1.42
CA TYR A 224 21.48 2.04 1.48
C TYR A 224 22.40 2.61 2.57
N GLY A 225 22.44 1.99 3.74
CA GLY A 225 23.37 2.31 4.82
C GLY A 225 24.83 2.35 4.35
N LYS A 226 25.26 1.29 3.64
CA LYS A 226 26.60 1.23 3.04
C LYS A 226 26.86 2.37 2.07
N ALA A 227 25.89 2.72 1.21
CA ALA A 227 26.02 3.85 0.29
C ALA A 227 26.06 5.21 1.01
N LEU A 228 25.45 5.30 2.19
CA LEU A 228 25.46 6.48 3.07
C LEU A 228 26.67 6.54 4.02
N GLY A 229 27.49 5.48 4.07
CA GLY A 229 28.64 5.38 4.97
C GLY A 229 28.27 5.14 6.44
N VAL A 230 27.10 4.55 6.71
CA VAL A 230 26.63 4.26 8.07
C VAL A 230 26.23 2.78 8.24
N VAL A 231 26.19 2.32 9.48
CA VAL A 231 25.59 1.03 9.82
C VAL A 231 24.10 1.25 10.06
N VAL A 232 23.28 0.43 9.40
CA VAL A 232 21.83 0.41 9.59
C VAL A 232 21.48 -0.93 10.22
N ASP A 233 20.95 -0.87 11.44
CA ASP A 233 20.35 -2.01 12.12
C ASP A 233 18.84 -2.02 11.82
N VAL A 234 18.32 -3.20 11.49
CA VAL A 234 16.91 -3.40 11.20
C VAL A 234 16.43 -4.55 12.07
N SER A 235 15.37 -4.33 12.84
CA SER A 235 14.85 -5.34 13.77
C SER A 235 14.57 -6.67 13.06
N PRO A 236 14.73 -7.82 13.74
CA PRO A 236 14.27 -9.09 13.19
C PRO A 236 12.74 -9.06 12.96
N TRP A 237 12.25 -9.96 12.12
CA TRP A 237 10.81 -10.10 11.92
C TRP A 237 10.16 -10.77 13.14
N ASP A 238 9.08 -10.16 13.60
CA ASP A 238 8.18 -10.67 14.65
C ASP A 238 6.78 -10.86 14.06
N ASP A 239 6.24 -12.08 14.14
CA ASP A 239 4.92 -12.42 13.59
C ASP A 239 3.75 -11.88 14.43
N GLU A 240 3.98 -11.56 15.70
CA GLU A 240 2.95 -11.07 16.63
C GLU A 240 2.73 -9.57 16.45
N ASP A 241 3.79 -8.76 16.51
CA ASP A 241 3.66 -7.30 16.46
C ASP A 241 3.84 -6.71 15.05
N ARG A 242 4.58 -7.40 14.17
CA ARG A 242 4.88 -6.99 12.79
C ARG A 242 5.52 -5.60 12.69
N LEU A 243 6.19 -5.17 13.75
CA LEU A 243 6.86 -3.88 13.83
C LEU A 243 8.26 -3.98 13.22
N ILE A 244 8.57 -3.05 12.33
CA ILE A 244 9.89 -2.89 11.74
C ILE A 244 10.52 -1.65 12.34
N THR A 245 11.67 -1.83 12.98
CA THR A 245 12.49 -0.74 13.52
C THR A 245 13.77 -0.61 12.71
N ILE A 246 14.01 0.58 12.18
CA ILE A 246 15.24 0.98 11.50
C ILE A 246 16.03 1.87 12.46
N SER A 247 17.25 1.49 12.80
CA SER A 247 18.16 2.26 13.64
C SER A 247 19.45 2.58 12.89
N ILE A 248 19.89 3.83 12.92
CA ILE A 248 21.23 4.20 12.49
C ILE A 248 22.17 3.98 13.68
N VAL A 249 23.25 3.23 13.46
CA VAL A 249 24.28 3.01 14.47
C VAL A 249 25.48 3.91 14.12
N PRO A 250 25.72 4.98 14.90
CA PRO A 250 26.89 5.82 14.75
C PRO A 250 28.19 5.00 14.90
N PRO A 251 29.25 5.28 14.11
CA PRO A 251 30.52 4.57 14.17
C PRO A 251 31.19 4.58 15.55
N ASP A 252 31.00 5.65 16.32
CA ASP A 252 31.49 5.84 17.69
C ASP A 252 30.77 4.96 18.72
N LEU A 253 29.56 4.46 18.40
CA LEU A 253 28.82 3.48 19.20
C LEU A 253 29.01 2.04 18.69
N ALA A 254 29.52 1.85 17.47
CA ALA A 254 29.86 0.53 16.92
C ALA A 254 31.19 -0.04 17.43
N ALA A 255 31.95 0.75 18.20
CA ALA A 255 33.31 0.46 18.66
C ALA A 255 33.43 0.05 20.14
N GLU A 256 32.40 -0.55 20.76
CA GLU A 256 32.67 -1.33 21.98
C GLU A 256 33.32 -2.66 21.60
N PRO A 257 34.57 -2.93 22.00
CA PRO A 257 35.15 -4.24 21.80
C PRO A 257 34.42 -5.23 22.71
N LEU A 258 34.06 -6.40 22.16
CA LEU A 258 33.83 -7.61 22.94
C LEU A 258 34.98 -7.76 23.94
N GLN A 259 34.76 -7.38 25.20
CA GLN A 259 35.64 -7.74 26.29
C GLN A 259 35.59 -9.26 26.39
N THR A 260 36.63 -9.87 25.81
CA THR A 260 36.93 -11.28 25.96
C THR A 260 37.21 -11.48 27.45
N ALA A 261 36.22 -12.02 28.16
CA ALA A 261 36.41 -12.55 29.50
C ALA A 261 37.31 -13.79 29.38
N VAL A 262 38.62 -13.56 29.34
CA VAL A 262 39.61 -14.57 29.67
C VAL A 262 39.47 -14.82 31.16
N GLN A 263 38.68 -15.84 31.53
CA GLN A 263 38.77 -16.45 32.85
C GLN A 263 40.05 -17.28 32.90
N THR A 264 41.14 -16.67 33.34
CA THR A 264 42.17 -17.42 34.06
C THR A 264 41.61 -17.78 35.42
N ARG A 265 41.43 -19.08 35.67
CA ARG A 265 41.39 -19.62 37.04
C ARG A 265 42.58 -20.55 37.21
N GLU A 266 43.36 -20.21 38.23
CA GLU A 266 44.30 -21.06 38.95
C GLU A 266 43.62 -22.33 39.49
#